data_AF-A0A0C9RZ43-F1
#
_entry.id   AF-A0A0C9RZ43-F1
#
_cell.length_a   1.000
_cell.length_b   1.000
_cell.length_c   1.000
_cell.angle_alpha   90.00
_cell.angle_beta   90.00
_cell.angle_gamma   90.00
#
_symmetry.space_group_name_H-M   'P 1'
#
loop_
_entity.id
_entity.type
_entity.pdbx_description
1 polymer ?
#
loop_
_entity_poly.entity_id
_entity_poly.type
_entity_poly.pdbx_seq_one_letter_code
_entity_poly.pdbx_strand_id
1 'polypeptide(L)'
;MLTGNMLQELGDLDPLIPLKNLQNVCLLQNPVSAKPQYRQYLIYRLPQLRLLDFRKIKQKERQAAIEYFRSKTGKDMAREIAKKAKMQAMMGMPEKPTMSSEERNKIEKAINSASSLEEVKRLSKLLQSGLIPGDGQHENGENGAEAMEEDDE
;
A
#
# COMPACT_ATOMS: atom_id res chain seq x y z
N MET A 1 -9.25 12.59 23.15
CA MET A 1 -8.48 13.80 22.78
C MET A 1 -7.30 13.32 21.93
N LEU A 2 -7.09 13.86 20.74
CA LEU A 2 -6.04 13.46 19.80
C LEU A 2 -5.10 14.64 19.47
N THR A 3 -5.00 15.61 20.39
CA THR A 3 -4.19 16.82 20.20
C THR A 3 -2.70 16.52 20.18
N GLY A 4 -1.94 17.19 19.31
CA GLY A 4 -0.47 17.08 19.28
C GLY A 4 0.05 15.76 18.70
N ASN A 5 -0.71 15.12 17.80
CA ASN A 5 -0.27 13.92 17.09
C ASN A 5 0.17 14.25 15.65
N MET A 6 0.67 13.24 14.96
CA MET A 6 1.17 13.35 13.58
C MET A 6 0.13 12.89 12.54
N LEU A 7 -1.15 13.22 12.76
CA LEU A 7 -2.20 12.95 11.77
C LEU A 7 -2.07 13.96 10.63
N GLN A 8 -1.76 13.47 9.43
CA GLN A 8 -1.40 14.32 8.30
C GLN A 8 -2.52 14.36 7.28
N GLU A 9 -3.10 13.23 6.90
CA GLU A 9 -4.11 13.12 5.87
C GLU A 9 -5.53 13.03 6.45
N LEU A 10 -6.51 13.49 5.66
CA LEU A 10 -7.92 13.35 6.04
C LEU A 10 -8.34 11.87 6.10
N GLY A 11 -7.68 11.00 5.34
CA GLY A 11 -7.92 9.56 5.35
C GLY A 11 -7.43 8.86 6.63
N ASP A 12 -6.49 9.45 7.37
CA ASP A 12 -6.03 8.91 8.66
C ASP A 12 -7.15 8.90 9.71
N LEU A 13 -8.23 9.63 9.46
CA LEU A 13 -9.40 9.75 10.32
C LEU A 13 -10.50 8.73 10.00
N ASP A 14 -10.39 8.00 8.87
CA ASP A 14 -11.36 6.97 8.47
C ASP A 14 -11.52 5.84 9.51
N PRO A 15 -10.47 5.40 10.24
CA PRO A 15 -10.62 4.43 11.33
C PRO A 15 -11.55 4.88 12.47
N LEU A 16 -11.88 6.17 12.57
CA LEU A 16 -12.80 6.70 13.59
C LEU A 16 -14.28 6.49 13.22
N ILE A 17 -14.60 6.21 11.96
CA ILE A 17 -15.96 6.04 11.43
C ILE A 17 -16.76 4.93 12.15
N PRO A 18 -16.23 3.72 12.38
CA PRO A 18 -16.99 2.66 13.06
C PRO A 18 -17.34 2.98 14.53
N LEU A 19 -16.74 4.02 15.13
CA LEU A 19 -16.94 4.39 16.53
C LEU A 19 -18.29 5.11 16.72
N LYS A 20 -19.37 4.34 16.88
CA LYS A 20 -20.76 4.87 16.99
C LYS A 20 -20.99 5.83 18.16
N ASN A 21 -20.24 5.65 19.26
CA ASN A 21 -20.37 6.48 20.47
C ASN A 21 -19.41 7.69 20.50
N LEU A 22 -18.61 7.90 19.44
CA LEU A 22 -17.66 9.00 19.38
C LEU A 22 -18.40 10.34 19.19
N GLN A 23 -18.46 11.14 20.26
CA GLN A 23 -19.20 12.41 20.25
C GLN A 23 -18.31 13.64 20.27
N ASN A 24 -17.10 13.53 20.83
CA ASN A 24 -16.20 14.66 21.03
C ASN A 24 -14.82 14.31 20.48
N VAL A 25 -14.31 15.12 19.57
CA VAL A 25 -12.99 14.95 18.96
C VAL A 25 -12.26 16.28 19.02
N CYS A 26 -10.95 16.21 19.31
CA CYS A 26 -10.06 17.36 19.28
C CYS A 26 -8.77 16.92 18.59
N LEU A 27 -8.48 17.53 17.45
CA LEU A 27 -7.34 17.27 16.58
C LEU A 27 -6.47 18.53 16.42
N LEU A 28 -6.61 19.50 17.33
CA LEU A 28 -5.72 20.65 17.40
C LEU A 28 -4.25 20.19 17.46
N GLN A 29 -3.35 21.00 16.89
CA GLN A 29 -1.92 20.67 16.79
C GLN A 29 -1.64 19.38 16.01
N ASN A 30 -2.51 18.99 15.07
CA ASN A 30 -2.19 17.99 14.06
C ASN A 30 -2.11 18.68 12.69
N PRO A 31 -1.20 18.28 11.80
CA PRO A 31 -1.12 18.83 10.44
C PRO A 31 -2.45 18.76 9.66
N VAL A 32 -3.26 17.71 9.90
CA VAL A 32 -4.58 17.54 9.28
C VAL A 32 -5.55 18.70 9.57
N SER A 33 -5.39 19.39 10.71
CA SER A 33 -6.26 20.52 11.10
C SER A 33 -6.12 21.74 10.19
N ALA A 34 -4.98 21.87 9.48
CA ALA A 34 -4.74 22.95 8.52
C ALA A 34 -5.29 22.66 7.11
N LYS A 35 -5.84 21.46 6.86
CA LYS A 35 -6.26 21.06 5.52
C LYS A 35 -7.57 21.72 5.08
N PRO A 36 -7.72 22.02 3.78
CA PRO A 36 -8.98 22.52 3.25
C PRO A 36 -10.09 21.49 3.47
N GLN A 37 -11.30 21.97 3.77
CA GLN A 37 -12.47 21.13 4.01
C GLN A 37 -12.34 20.13 5.17
N TYR A 38 -11.32 20.25 6.03
CA TYR A 38 -11.11 19.36 7.19
C TYR A 38 -12.36 19.21 8.06
N ARG A 39 -12.96 20.34 8.45
CA ARG A 39 -14.13 20.36 9.32
C ARG A 39 -15.34 19.74 8.65
N GLN A 40 -15.62 20.13 7.41
CA GLN A 40 -16.75 19.62 6.63
C GLN A 40 -16.61 18.11 6.38
N TYR A 41 -15.40 17.65 6.08
CA TYR A 41 -15.10 16.24 5.85
C TYR A 41 -15.41 15.38 7.09
N LEU A 42 -14.93 15.81 8.26
CA LEU A 42 -15.22 15.15 9.54
C LEU A 42 -16.71 15.15 9.86
N ILE A 43 -17.39 16.28 9.66
CA ILE A 43 -18.85 16.37 9.91
C ILE A 43 -19.64 15.42 8.99
N TYR A 44 -19.20 15.27 7.74
CA TYR A 44 -19.82 14.37 6.76
C TYR A 44 -19.55 12.89 7.08
N ARG A 45 -18.30 12.53 7.39
CA ARG A 45 -17.90 11.14 7.68
C ARG A 45 -18.32 10.66 9.07
N LEU A 46 -18.40 11.57 10.04
CA LEU A 46 -18.77 11.29 11.44
C LEU A 46 -20.05 12.04 11.84
N PRO A 47 -21.23 11.64 11.34
CA PRO A 47 -22.48 12.29 11.69
C PRO A 47 -22.81 12.22 13.20
N GLN A 48 -22.28 11.25 13.93
CA GLN A 48 -22.44 11.12 15.39
C GLN A 48 -21.73 12.21 16.20
N LEU A 49 -20.77 12.91 15.60
CA LEU A 49 -19.92 13.87 16.31
C LEU A 49 -20.71 15.13 16.72
N ARG A 50 -20.64 15.53 17.98
CA ARG A 50 -21.32 16.71 18.53
C ARG A 50 -20.37 17.90 18.71
N LEU A 51 -19.13 17.63 19.09
CA LEU A 51 -18.11 18.63 19.36
C LEU A 51 -16.83 18.30 18.59
N LEU A 52 -16.32 19.28 17.84
CA LEU A 52 -15.05 19.19 17.13
C LEU A 52 -14.18 20.39 17.48
N ASP A 53 -12.98 20.14 18.00
CA ASP A 53 -11.98 21.16 18.37
C ASP A 53 -12.57 22.22 19.30
N PHE A 54 -13.26 21.76 20.35
CA PHE A 54 -14.00 22.61 21.31
C PHE A 54 -15.11 23.47 20.71
N ARG A 55 -15.48 23.25 19.45
CA ARG A 55 -16.57 23.97 18.76
C ARG A 55 -17.74 23.05 18.47
N LYS A 56 -18.93 23.43 18.96
CA LYS A 56 -20.18 22.68 18.69
C LYS A 56 -20.46 22.66 17.19
N ILE A 57 -20.84 21.50 16.67
CA ILE A 57 -21.24 21.34 15.27
C ILE A 57 -22.70 21.79 15.13
N LYS A 58 -22.95 22.79 14.30
CA LYS A 58 -24.31 23.30 14.04
C LYS A 58 -25.00 22.51 12.93
N GLN A 59 -26.34 22.48 12.96
CA GLN A 59 -27.13 21.80 11.93
C GLN A 59 -26.90 22.37 10.52
N LYS A 60 -26.71 23.69 10.41
CA LYS A 60 -26.36 24.36 9.13
C LYS A 60 -25.06 23.81 8.53
N GLU A 61 -24.04 23.60 9.37
CA GLU A 61 -22.76 23.04 8.91
C GLU A 61 -22.91 21.59 8.44
N ARG A 62 -23.75 20.79 9.12
CA ARG A 62 -24.07 19.42 8.69
C ARG A 62 -24.71 19.38 7.31
N GLN A 63 -25.72 20.22 7.10
CA GLN A 63 -26.43 20.28 5.82
C GLN A 63 -25.47 20.69 4.69
N ALA A 64 -24.68 21.75 4.91
CA ALA A 64 -23.69 22.21 3.94
C ALA A 64 -22.64 21.13 3.62
N ALA A 65 -22.14 20.41 4.64
CA ALA A 65 -21.19 19.32 4.42
C ALA A 65 -21.82 18.17 3.61
N ILE A 66 -23.05 17.78 3.94
CA ILE A 66 -23.78 16.72 3.21
C ILE A 66 -24.00 17.12 1.75
N GLU A 67 -24.41 18.36 1.50
CA GLU A 67 -24.62 18.87 0.14
C GLU A 67 -23.31 18.90 -0.66
N TYR A 68 -22.24 19.42 -0.06
CA TYR A 68 -20.92 19.47 -0.68
C TYR A 68 -20.39 18.08 -1.04
N PHE A 69 -20.41 17.12 -0.10
CA PHE A 69 -19.89 15.77 -0.33
C PHE A 69 -20.81 14.86 -1.15
N ARG A 70 -22.08 15.23 -1.34
CA ARG A 70 -22.97 14.60 -2.32
C ARG A 70 -22.71 15.06 -3.76
N SER A 71 -22.22 16.29 -3.92
CA SER A 71 -21.85 16.84 -5.23
C SER A 71 -20.71 16.04 -5.89
N LYS A 72 -20.56 16.18 -7.20
CA LYS A 72 -19.49 15.52 -7.97
C LYS A 72 -18.10 15.90 -7.43
N THR A 73 -17.88 17.18 -7.18
CA THR A 73 -16.64 17.74 -6.61
C THR A 73 -16.28 17.11 -5.26
N GLY A 74 -17.26 16.95 -4.37
CA GLY A 74 -17.04 16.34 -3.07
C GLY A 74 -16.73 14.84 -3.14
N LYS A 75 -17.35 14.12 -4.09
CA LYS A 75 -17.03 12.70 -4.35
C LYS A 75 -15.62 12.53 -4.91
N ASP A 76 -15.20 13.40 -5.82
CA ASP A 76 -13.84 13.38 -6.38
C ASP A 76 -12.80 13.69 -5.30
N MET A 77 -13.06 14.69 -4.44
CA MET A 77 -12.21 14.97 -3.27
C MET A 77 -12.13 13.78 -2.32
N ALA A 78 -13.25 13.13 -1.98
CA ALA A 78 -13.26 11.97 -1.09
C ALA A 78 -12.46 10.79 -1.68
N ARG A 79 -12.54 10.58 -3.00
CA ARG A 79 -11.75 9.57 -3.71
C ARG A 79 -10.25 9.89 -3.66
N GLU A 80 -9.87 11.14 -3.90
CA GLU A 80 -8.47 11.55 -3.83
C GLU A 80 -7.89 11.38 -2.43
N ILE A 81 -8.68 11.68 -1.38
CA ILE A 81 -8.29 11.43 0.02
C ILE A 81 -8.04 9.94 0.26
N ALA A 82 -8.96 9.07 -0.19
CA ALA A 82 -8.80 7.63 -0.04
C ALA A 82 -7.59 7.08 -0.83
N LYS A 83 -7.35 7.63 -2.03
CA LYS A 83 -6.19 7.26 -2.86
C LYS A 83 -4.87 7.65 -2.20
N LYS A 84 -4.78 8.86 -1.63
CA LYS A 84 -3.61 9.31 -0.88
C LYS A 84 -3.35 8.46 0.36
N ALA A 85 -4.38 8.15 1.14
CA ALA A 85 -4.24 7.28 2.31
C ALA A 85 -3.70 5.89 1.92
N LYS A 86 -4.20 5.32 0.82
CA LYS A 86 -3.72 4.02 0.31
C LYS A 86 -2.26 4.07 -0.17
N MET A 87 -1.89 5.14 -0.87
CA MET A 87 -0.50 5.35 -1.31
C MET A 87 0.46 5.52 -0.13
N GLN A 88 0.04 6.25 0.90
CA GLN A 88 0.84 6.46 2.11
C GLN A 88 1.00 5.17 2.93
N ALA A 89 -0.03 4.33 2.98
CA ALA A 89 0.06 2.99 3.57
C ALA A 89 1.00 2.06 2.79
N MET A 90 1.09 2.20 1.46
CA MET A 90 2.03 1.44 0.62
C MET A 90 3.49 1.89 0.80
N MET A 91 3.74 3.17 1.05
CA MET A 91 5.09 3.72 1.29
C MET A 91 5.65 3.41 2.69
N GLY A 92 4.81 2.96 3.63
CA GLY A 92 5.19 2.60 5.00
C GLY A 92 5.45 1.11 5.23
N MET A 93 5.24 0.27 4.21
CA MET A 93 5.70 -1.12 4.24
C MET A 93 7.16 -1.14 3.75
N PRO A 94 8.09 -1.87 4.40
CA PRO A 94 9.35 -2.17 3.73
C PRO A 94 8.99 -2.84 2.41
N GLU A 95 9.45 -2.26 1.30
CA GLU A 95 9.22 -2.82 -0.02
C GLU A 95 9.65 -4.29 0.03
N LYS A 96 8.67 -5.20 0.06
CA LYS A 96 8.95 -6.53 -0.47
C LYS A 96 9.16 -6.26 -1.95
N PRO A 97 10.37 -6.46 -2.50
CA PRO A 97 10.64 -6.09 -3.88
C PRO A 97 9.61 -6.82 -4.74
N THR A 98 8.68 -6.06 -5.30
CA THR A 98 7.70 -6.63 -6.22
C THR A 98 8.42 -6.83 -7.52
N MET A 99 9.05 -8.00 -7.64
CA MET A 99 9.51 -8.58 -8.90
C MET A 99 8.51 -8.25 -10.00
N SER A 100 8.97 -7.61 -11.08
CA SER A 100 8.15 -7.36 -12.26
C SER A 100 7.57 -8.69 -12.76
N SER A 101 6.34 -8.67 -13.25
CA SER A 101 5.68 -9.87 -13.82
C SER A 101 6.54 -10.53 -14.91
N GLU A 102 7.35 -9.74 -15.61
CA GLU A 102 8.28 -10.21 -16.64
C GLU A 102 9.46 -11.00 -16.05
N GLU A 103 10.03 -10.54 -14.94
CA GLU A 103 11.16 -11.18 -14.27
C GLU A 103 10.76 -12.50 -13.63
N ARG A 104 9.55 -12.57 -13.06
CA ARG A 104 8.98 -13.83 -12.53
C ARG A 104 8.82 -14.88 -13.61
N ASN A 105 8.33 -14.47 -14.78
CA ASN A 105 8.14 -15.37 -15.91
C ASN A 105 9.50 -15.87 -16.47
N LYS A 106 10.53 -15.01 -16.45
CA LYS A 106 11.89 -15.40 -16.83
C LYS A 106 12.47 -16.45 -15.87
N ILE A 107 12.29 -16.27 -14.55
CA ILE A 107 12.73 -17.25 -13.54
C ILE A 107 11.92 -18.56 -13.64
N GLU A 108 10.61 -18.48 -13.87
CA GLU A 108 9.75 -19.67 -14.05
C GLU A 108 10.15 -20.49 -15.28
N LYS A 109 10.45 -19.83 -16.40
CA LYS A 109 10.99 -20.48 -17.59
C LYS A 109 12.36 -21.12 -17.31
N ALA A 110 13.23 -20.44 -16.59
CA ALA A 110 14.54 -20.97 -16.20
C ALA A 110 14.42 -22.18 -15.26
N ILE A 111 13.45 -22.20 -14.34
CA ILE A 111 13.15 -23.36 -13.47
C ILE A 111 12.70 -24.55 -14.32
N ASN A 112 11.83 -24.33 -15.30
CA ASN A 112 11.33 -25.38 -16.17
C ASN A 112 12.38 -25.93 -17.14
N SER A 113 13.39 -25.13 -17.51
CA SER A 113 14.47 -25.55 -18.41
C SER A 113 15.77 -25.96 -17.70
N ALA A 114 15.84 -25.87 -16.37
CA ALA A 114 17.06 -26.19 -15.63
C ALA A 114 17.33 -27.70 -15.62
N SER A 115 18.56 -28.10 -15.94
CA SER A 115 19.02 -29.50 -16.01
C SER A 115 19.51 -30.06 -14.67
N SER A 116 19.68 -29.22 -13.65
CA SER A 116 20.17 -29.61 -12.32
C SER A 116 19.19 -29.28 -11.20
N LEU A 117 19.00 -30.22 -10.27
CA LEU A 117 18.16 -30.06 -9.08
C LEU A 117 18.64 -28.92 -8.17
N GLU A 118 19.94 -28.65 -8.16
CA GLU A 118 20.54 -27.57 -7.38
C GLU A 118 20.19 -26.19 -7.97
N GLU A 119 20.15 -26.11 -9.29
CA GLU A 119 19.75 -24.90 -10.03
C GLU A 119 18.24 -24.62 -9.83
N VAL A 120 17.40 -25.66 -9.90
CA VAL A 120 15.96 -25.54 -9.59
C VAL A 120 15.72 -25.02 -8.17
N LYS A 121 16.44 -25.55 -7.17
CA LYS A 121 16.33 -25.09 -5.77
C LYS A 121 16.79 -23.65 -5.61
N ARG A 122 17.87 -23.25 -6.29
CA ARG A 122 18.39 -21.88 -6.29
C ARG A 122 17.37 -20.91 -6.88
N LEU A 123 16.90 -21.18 -8.11
CA LEU A 123 15.93 -20.33 -8.81
C LEU A 123 14.59 -20.23 -8.07
N SER A 124 14.10 -21.33 -7.48
CA SER A 124 12.89 -21.32 -6.65
C SER A 124 13.05 -20.46 -5.40
N LYS A 125 14.24 -20.52 -4.77
CA LYS A 125 14.56 -19.69 -3.61
C LYS A 125 14.64 -18.21 -3.99
N LEU A 126 15.20 -17.87 -5.15
CA LEU A 126 15.23 -16.49 -5.66
C LEU A 126 13.81 -15.96 -5.95
N LEU A 127 12.95 -16.78 -6.58
CA LEU A 127 11.55 -16.45 -6.81
C LEU A 127 10.79 -16.21 -5.51
N GLN A 128 11.10 -17.00 -4.48
CA GLN A 128 10.48 -16.91 -3.15
C GLN A 128 11.02 -15.74 -2.32
N SER A 129 12.31 -15.40 -2.44
CA SER A 129 12.95 -14.33 -1.67
C SER A 129 12.82 -12.95 -2.30
N GLY A 130 12.53 -12.86 -3.61
CA GLY A 130 12.33 -11.58 -4.31
C GLY A 130 13.59 -10.72 -4.41
N LEU A 131 14.78 -11.32 -4.29
CA LEU A 131 16.06 -10.66 -4.54
C LEU A 131 16.60 -11.14 -5.88
N ILE A 132 16.75 -10.23 -6.84
CA ILE A 132 17.53 -10.48 -8.06
C ILE A 132 18.92 -9.87 -7.86
N PRO A 133 19.99 -10.67 -7.80
CA PRO A 133 21.33 -10.17 -8.05
C PRO A 133 21.39 -9.62 -9.49
N GLY A 134 21.78 -8.35 -9.63
CA GLY A 134 21.98 -7.73 -10.94
C GLY A 134 22.92 -8.56 -11.81
N ASP A 135 22.47 -8.77 -13.04
CA ASP A 135 23.15 -9.32 -14.22
C ASP A 135 24.58 -9.83 -13.99
N GLY A 136 24.68 -11.12 -13.68
CA GLY A 136 25.93 -11.88 -13.72
C GLY A 136 25.77 -13.00 -14.73
N GLN A 137 26.28 -12.78 -15.95
CA GLN A 137 26.43 -13.77 -17.00
C GLN A 137 26.95 -15.09 -16.43
N HIS A 138 26.20 -16.17 -16.62
CA HIS A 138 26.78 -17.51 -16.60
C HIS A 138 26.57 -18.12 -17.98
N GLU A 139 27.65 -17.99 -18.74
CA GLU A 139 27.88 -18.64 -20.02
C GLU A 139 27.70 -20.15 -19.89
N ASN A 140 27.18 -20.72 -20.98
CA ASN A 140 27.09 -22.15 -21.25
C ASN A 140 28.35 -22.90 -20.81
N GLY A 141 28.16 -23.91 -19.98
CA GLY A 141 29.18 -24.91 -19.64
C GLY A 141 28.70 -26.30 -19.99
N GLU A 142 28.43 -26.58 -21.27
CA GLU A 142 28.33 -27.95 -21.80
C GLU A 142 29.07 -28.02 -23.15
N ASN A 143 30.30 -28.52 -23.09
CA ASN A 143 30.95 -29.31 -24.14
C ASN A 143 32.12 -30.07 -23.48
N GLY A 144 31.77 -31.07 -22.70
CA GLY A 144 32.65 -32.16 -22.32
C GLY A 144 31.96 -33.45 -22.74
N ALA A 145 32.08 -33.78 -24.02
CA ALA A 145 31.54 -35.01 -24.60
C ALA A 145 32.17 -36.22 -23.90
N GLU A 146 31.33 -37.07 -23.35
CA GLU A 146 31.64 -38.47 -23.05
C GLU A 146 32.06 -39.16 -24.35
N ALA A 147 33.25 -39.77 -24.35
CA ALA A 147 33.58 -40.85 -25.25
C ALA A 147 33.64 -42.13 -24.40
N MET A 148 32.61 -42.96 -24.55
CA MET A 148 32.66 -44.40 -24.29
C MET A 148 33.80 -45.02 -25.10
N GLU A 149 34.48 -46.03 -24.56
CA GLU A 149 34.49 -47.38 -25.14
C GLU A 149 35.23 -48.37 -24.21
N GLU A 150 34.61 -49.54 -24.07
CA GLU A 150 35.15 -50.78 -23.52
C GLU A 150 36.36 -51.24 -24.35
N ASP A 151 37.31 -51.92 -23.72
CA ASP A 151 37.93 -53.08 -24.36
C ASP A 151 38.41 -54.06 -23.28
N ASP A 152 37.92 -55.29 -23.44
CA ASP A 152 38.28 -56.51 -22.72
C ASP A 152 39.71 -56.98 -23.04
N GLU A 153 40.19 -57.83 -22.13
CA GLU A 153 41.32 -58.79 -22.20
C GLU A 153 42.72 -58.39 -21.68
#